data_AF-A0A4R3JEU8-F1
#
_entry.id   AF-A0A4R3JEU8-F1
#
_cell.length_a   1.000
_cell.length_b   1.000
_cell.length_c   1.000
_cell.angle_alpha   90.00
_cell.angle_beta   90.00
_cell.angle_gamma   90.00
#
_symmetry.space_group_name_H-M   'P 1'
#
loop_
_entity.id
_entity.type
_entity.pdbx_description
1 polymer ?
#
loop_
_entity_poly.entity_id
_entity_poly.type
_entity_poly.pdbx_seq_one_letter_code
_entity_poly.pdbx_strand_id
1 'polypeptide(L)'
;MSARPVKRSLTLRGHRTSVSLEDAFWHAFREIAAAEDKPLNVLAAEIDEKRGIEAGLASAIRVYILQYYKDRLLPAPASVTGGDGQAS
;
A
#
# COMPACT_ATOMS: atom_id res chain seq x y z
N MET A 1 -11.45 -10.06 13.66
CA MET A 1 -10.69 -10.17 12.39
C MET A 1 -9.92 -11.48 12.42
N SER A 2 -10.03 -12.31 11.38
CA SER A 2 -9.23 -13.55 11.29
C SER A 2 -7.82 -13.22 10.81
N ALA A 3 -6.80 -13.73 11.50
CA ALA A 3 -5.40 -13.61 11.10
C ALA A 3 -4.97 -14.67 10.07
N ARG A 4 -5.87 -15.57 9.67
CA ARG A 4 -5.56 -16.60 8.67
C ARG A 4 -5.62 -15.99 7.26
N PRO A 5 -4.57 -16.12 6.43
CA PRO A 5 -4.61 -15.64 5.05
C PRO A 5 -5.66 -16.37 4.21
N VAL A 6 -6.38 -15.61 3.39
CA VAL A 6 -7.36 -16.07 2.41
C VAL A 6 -6.77 -15.87 1.00
N LYS A 7 -6.75 -16.94 0.22
CA LYS A 7 -6.27 -16.93 -1.17
C LYS A 7 -7.32 -16.32 -2.08
N ARG A 8 -6.95 -15.30 -2.84
CA ARG A 8 -7.76 -14.73 -3.93
C ARG A 8 -6.93 -14.56 -5.18
N SER A 9 -7.59 -14.42 -6.31
CA SER A 9 -6.92 -14.23 -7.59
C SER A 9 -6.99 -12.78 -8.03
N LEU A 10 -5.87 -12.29 -8.56
CA LEU A 10 -5.75 -11.01 -9.23
C LEU A 10 -5.30 -11.24 -10.67
N THR A 11 -5.66 -10.33 -11.57
CA THR A 11 -5.16 -10.35 -12.95
C THR A 11 -4.12 -9.25 -13.08
N LEU A 12 -2.86 -9.64 -13.29
CA LEU A 12 -1.72 -8.74 -13.43
C LEU A 12 -1.21 -8.84 -14.86
N ARG A 13 -1.20 -7.72 -15.59
CA ARG A 13 -0.66 -7.65 -16.96
C ARG A 13 -1.15 -8.79 -17.89
N GLY A 14 -2.42 -9.18 -17.76
CA GLY A 14 -3.04 -10.25 -18.56
C GLY A 14 -2.88 -11.67 -18.00
N HIS A 15 -2.11 -11.88 -16.94
CA HIS A 15 -1.91 -13.18 -16.31
C HIS A 15 -2.56 -13.25 -14.94
N ARG A 16 -3.09 -14.43 -14.60
CA ARG A 16 -3.79 -14.68 -13.34
C ARG A 16 -2.79 -15.06 -12.24
N THR A 17 -2.69 -14.23 -11.20
CA THR A 17 -1.80 -14.44 -10.05
C THR A 17 -2.63 -14.69 -8.79
N SER A 18 -2.29 -15.75 -8.06
CA SER A 18 -2.91 -16.02 -6.77
C SER A 18 -2.14 -15.36 -5.63
N VAL A 19 -2.85 -14.67 -4.74
CA VAL A 19 -2.29 -13.97 -3.58
C VAL A 19 -3.04 -14.40 -2.33
N SER A 20 -2.32 -14.60 -1.23
CA SER A 20 -2.91 -14.93 0.08
C SER A 20 -2.69 -13.79 1.08
N LEU A 21 -3.77 -13.13 1.48
CA LEU A 21 -3.80 -12.03 2.46
C LEU A 21 -4.88 -12.29 3.50
N GLU A 22 -4.69 -11.79 4.72
CA GLU A 22 -5.72 -11.76 5.75
C GLU A 22 -6.89 -10.89 5.28
N ASP A 23 -8.12 -11.19 5.72
CA ASP A 23 -9.31 -10.45 5.24
C ASP A 23 -9.22 -8.95 5.53
N ALA A 24 -8.60 -8.55 6.64
CA ALA A 24 -8.35 -7.15 6.97
C ALA A 24 -7.50 -6.44 5.89
N PHE A 25 -6.45 -7.11 5.38
CA PHE A 25 -5.65 -6.57 4.29
C PHE A 25 -6.40 -6.58 2.96
N TRP A 26 -7.24 -7.57 2.68
CA TRP A 26 -8.11 -7.55 1.49
C TRP A 26 -9.12 -6.41 1.50
N HIS A 27 -9.64 -6.06 2.68
CA HIS A 27 -10.59 -4.96 2.84
C HIS A 27 -9.86 -3.62 2.65
N ALA A 28 -8.78 -3.40 3.39
CA ALA A 28 -7.93 -2.24 3.25
C ALA A 28 -7.43 -2.04 1.81
N PHE A 29 -7.03 -3.11 1.12
CA PHE A 29 -6.55 -3.01 -0.26
C PHE A 29 -7.64 -2.50 -1.22
N ARG A 30 -8.88 -2.93 -1.01
CA ARG A 30 -10.03 -2.47 -1.80
C ARG A 30 -10.44 -1.05 -1.47
N GLU A 31 -10.37 -0.66 -0.20
CA GLU A 31 -10.60 0.71 0.24
C GLU A 31 -9.60 1.68 -0.39
N ILE A 32 -8.31 1.30 -0.41
CA ILE A 32 -7.26 2.09 -1.05
C ILE A 32 -7.48 2.20 -2.55
N ALA A 33 -7.78 1.08 -3.21
CA ALA A 33 -8.08 1.09 -4.65
C ALA A 33 -9.24 2.02 -4.98
N ALA A 34 -10.32 1.99 -4.18
CA ALA A 34 -11.46 2.89 -4.35
C ALA A 34 -11.10 4.36 -4.06
N ALA A 35 -10.29 4.62 -3.03
CA ALA A 35 -9.86 5.97 -2.68
C ALA A 35 -8.91 6.60 -3.71
N GLU A 36 -8.14 5.78 -4.43
CA GLU A 36 -7.30 6.22 -5.57
C GLU A 36 -8.02 6.19 -6.93
N ASP A 37 -9.32 5.86 -6.96
CA ASP A 37 -10.11 5.67 -8.19
C ASP A 37 -9.46 4.68 -9.19
N LYS A 38 -8.91 3.57 -8.65
CA LYS A 38 -8.24 2.53 -9.43
C LYS A 38 -8.94 1.19 -9.30
N PRO A 39 -9.05 0.41 -10.40
CA PRO A 39 -9.40 -1.00 -10.30
C PRO A 39 -8.38 -1.76 -9.44
N LEU A 40 -8.86 -2.70 -8.61
CA LEU A 40 -7.99 -3.48 -7.71
C LEU A 40 -6.83 -4.18 -8.44
N ASN A 41 -7.10 -4.70 -9.64
CA ASN A 41 -6.10 -5.36 -10.49
C ASN A 41 -5.02 -4.38 -11.02
N VAL A 42 -5.41 -3.13 -11.29
CA VAL A 42 -4.47 -2.09 -11.74
C VAL A 42 -3.55 -1.71 -10.59
N LEU A 43 -4.10 -1.45 -9.40
CA LEU A 43 -3.29 -1.15 -8.22
C LEU A 43 -2.35 -2.32 -7.87
N ALA A 44 -2.83 -3.55 -7.98
CA ALA A 44 -1.99 -4.73 -7.75
C ALA A 44 -0.86 -4.84 -8.78
N ALA A 45 -1.10 -4.51 -10.05
CA ALA A 45 -0.07 -4.49 -11.07
C ALA A 45 0.97 -3.38 -10.81
N GLU A 46 0.55 -2.19 -10.39
CA GLU A 46 1.49 -1.11 -10.01
C GLU A 46 2.39 -1.52 -8.84
N ILE A 47 1.85 -2.22 -7.84
CA ILE A 47 2.64 -2.75 -6.72
C ILE A 47 3.59 -3.85 -7.20
N ASP A 48 3.10 -4.74 -8.09
CA ASP A 48 3.90 -5.82 -8.67
C ASP A 48 5.11 -5.30 -9.45
N GLU A 49 4.97 -4.15 -10.10
CA GLU A 49 6.06 -3.48 -10.83
C GLU A 49 7.07 -2.80 -9.91
N LYS A 50 6.60 -2.20 -8.80
CA LYS A 50 7.43 -1.43 -7.86
C LYS A 50 8.16 -2.29 -6.83
N ARG A 51 7.67 -3.51 -6.54
CA ARG A 51 8.20 -4.36 -5.44
C ARG A 51 9.61 -4.92 -5.66
N GLY A 52 10.16 -4.83 -6.87
CA GLY A 52 11.45 -5.44 -7.20
C GLY A 52 11.44 -6.97 -7.13
N ILE A 53 12.63 -7.59 -7.09
CA ILE A 53 12.78 -9.06 -7.17
C ILE A 53 12.67 -9.73 -5.79
N GLU A 54 12.95 -9.01 -4.70
CA GLU A 54 13.14 -9.60 -3.38
C GLU A 54 11.83 -9.88 -2.63
N ALA A 55 10.76 -9.12 -2.88
CA ALA A 55 9.51 -9.24 -2.12
C ALA A 55 8.42 -9.95 -2.93
N GLY A 56 7.83 -11.01 -2.37
CA GLY A 56 6.60 -11.62 -2.92
C GLY A 56 5.42 -10.62 -2.94
N LEU A 57 4.54 -10.73 -3.93
CA LEU A 57 3.42 -9.77 -4.12
C LEU A 57 2.54 -9.61 -2.88
N ALA A 58 2.28 -10.70 -2.14
CA ALA A 58 1.51 -10.64 -0.91
C ALA A 58 2.19 -9.77 0.17
N SER A 59 3.51 -9.86 0.30
CA SER A 59 4.28 -9.02 1.24
C SER A 59 4.31 -7.57 0.77
N ALA A 60 4.51 -7.34 -0.53
CA ALA A 60 4.49 -6.01 -1.12
C ALA A 60 3.15 -5.29 -0.89
N ILE A 61 2.02 -5.98 -1.08
CA ILE A 61 0.69 -5.42 -0.82
C ILE A 61 0.53 -5.03 0.66
N ARG A 62 0.95 -5.88 1.61
CA ARG A 62 0.87 -5.56 3.05
C ARG A 62 1.67 -4.31 3.41
N VAL A 63 2.90 -4.21 2.90
CA VAL A 63 3.77 -3.04 3.13
C VAL A 63 3.18 -1.78 2.51
N TYR A 64 2.65 -1.88 1.28
CA TYR A 64 1.99 -0.76 0.61
C TYR A 64 0.79 -0.23 1.41
N ILE A 65 -0.08 -1.13 1.90
CA ILE A 65 -1.23 -0.77 2.74
C ILE A 65 -0.77 -0.06 4.01
N LEU A 66 0.26 -0.58 4.68
CA LEU A 66 0.82 0.04 5.87
C LEU A 66 1.32 1.47 5.58
N GLN A 67 2.07 1.65 4.50
CA GLN A 67 2.63 2.95 4.13
C GLN A 67 1.53 3.95 3.76
N TYR A 68 0.53 3.53 2.98
CA TYR A 68 -0.62 4.36 2.60
C TYR A 68 -1.33 4.98 3.81
N TYR A 69 -1.51 4.20 4.88
CA TYR A 69 -2.15 4.69 6.10
C TYR A 69 -1.20 5.50 6.97
N LYS A 70 0.08 5.13 7.05
CA LYS A 70 1.08 5.92 7.78
C LYS A 70 1.21 7.33 7.21
N ASP A 71 1.23 7.49 5.89
CA ASP A 71 1.36 8.78 5.22
C ASP A 71 0.15 9.70 5.42
N ARG A 72 -1.00 9.14 5.81
CA ARG A 72 -2.22 9.89 6.14
C ARG A 72 -2.35 10.22 7.61
N LEU A 73 -1.75 9.41 8.48
CA LEU A 73 -1.77 9.60 9.93
C LEU A 73 -0.66 10.50 10.42
N LEU A 74 0.47 10.57 9.71
CA LEU A 74 1.57 11.44 10.05
C LEU A 74 1.33 12.81 9.41
N PRO A 75 1.21 13.90 10.18
CA PRO A 75 1.24 15.23 9.60
C PRO A 75 2.56 15.39 8.82
N ALA A 76 2.51 16.04 7.66
CA ALA A 76 3.71 16.39 6.91
C ALA A 76 4.73 17.00 7.89
N PRO A 77 6.01 16.57 7.88
CA PRO A 77 6.99 17.08 8.84
C PRO A 77 6.94 18.59 8.73
N ALA A 78 6.58 19.26 9.82
CA ALA A 78 6.51 20.70 9.89
C ALA A 78 7.84 21.20 9.31
N SER A 79 7.76 21.83 8.14
CA SER A 79 8.92 22.43 7.49
C SER A 79 9.61 23.25 8.56
N VAL A 80 10.83 22.83 8.93
CA VAL A 80 11.67 23.57 9.87
C VAL A 80 11.91 24.91 9.21
N THR A 81 11.07 25.89 9.53
CA THR A 81 11.28 27.28 9.17
C THR A 81 12.47 27.72 10.01
N GLY A 82 13.66 27.54 9.44
CA GLY A 82 14.89 28.16 9.92
C GLY A 82 14.85 29.66 9.64
N GLY A 83 14.10 30.38 10.47
CA GLY A 83 14.18 31.80 10.76
C GLY A 83 13.70 31.90 12.20
N ASP A 84 14.46 32.36 13.17
CA ASP A 84 15.20 33.62 13.20
C ASP A 84 16.57 33.39 13.91
N GLY A 85 17.65 34.12 13.62
CA GLY A 85 17.66 35.56 13.46
C GLY A 85 17.56 36.25 14.83
N GLN A 86 18.71 36.44 15.47
CA GLN A 86 19.04 37.57 16.38
C GLN A 86 18.75 37.45 17.89
N ALA A 87 19.84 37.49 18.67
CA ALA A 87 20.10 38.21 19.93
C ALA A 87 21.38 37.60 20.54
N SER A 88 22.49 38.28 20.83
CA SER A 88 22.87 39.69 20.90
C SER A 88 24.40 39.76 20.73
#